data_AF-A0A3A0G5X6-F1
#
_entry.id   AF-A0A3A0G5X6-F1
#
_cell.length_a   1.000
_cell.length_b   1.000
_cell.length_c   1.000
_cell.angle_alpha   90.00
_cell.angle_beta   90.00
_cell.angle_gamma   90.00
#
_symmetry.space_group_name_H-M   'P 1'
#
loop_
_entity.id
_entity.type
_entity.pdbx_description
1 polymer ?
#
loop_
_entity_poly.entity_id
_entity_poly.type
_entity_poly.pdbx_seq_one_letter_code
_entity_poly.pdbx_strand_id
1 'polypeptide(L)'
;MHIDALTTAALTAELRARAVGARVQDVVQIDRLTVSLELYRGDRHYLVLSADPQAEGLRLTPHKPRRGDTPSSPLALALAAHAEGRRLGAVDHPEGERILIFTFDADPPVRLVAELTGRLANLVLTGADGVILALARPVTAAMTRARVLLPGRPYLPPPTQLKALPTAVTVADVAGWLAARPDDLAAQLVVARMRGMGPLAAREAVARAAGDPAATAA
;
A
#
# COMPACT_ATOMS: atom_id res chain seq x y z
N MET A 1 4.74 -5.37 11.46
CA MET A 1 4.61 -3.89 11.50
C MET A 1 3.20 -3.55 11.07
N HIS A 2 2.48 -2.71 11.82
CA HIS A 2 1.11 -2.33 11.43
C HIS A 2 1.21 -1.18 10.42
N ILE A 3 0.88 -1.43 9.16
CA ILE A 3 0.83 -0.38 8.14
C ILE A 3 -0.58 0.20 8.15
N ASP A 4 -0.67 1.49 8.45
CA ASP A 4 -1.88 2.31 8.29
C ASP A 4 -1.69 3.35 7.17
N ALA A 5 -2.68 4.20 6.91
CA ALA A 5 -2.56 5.18 5.83
C ALA A 5 -1.53 6.27 6.16
N LEU A 6 -1.34 6.60 7.44
CA LEU A 6 -0.29 7.54 7.86
C LEU A 6 1.10 6.97 7.52
N THR A 7 1.31 5.69 7.84
CA THR A 7 2.53 4.95 7.47
C THR A 7 2.69 4.91 5.95
N THR A 8 1.61 4.64 5.21
CA THR A 8 1.61 4.65 3.73
C THR A 8 2.03 6.01 3.17
N ALA A 9 1.53 7.11 3.74
CA ALA A 9 1.88 8.46 3.33
C ALA A 9 3.37 8.77 3.61
N ALA A 10 3.88 8.38 4.78
CA ALA A 10 5.29 8.52 5.13
C ALA A 10 6.21 7.70 4.20
N LEU A 11 5.85 6.43 3.94
CA LEU A 11 6.56 5.57 2.99
C LEU A 11 6.56 6.16 1.58
N THR A 12 5.42 6.71 1.15
CA THR A 12 5.31 7.38 -0.17
C THR A 12 6.24 8.58 -0.26
N ALA A 13 6.30 9.42 0.78
CA ALA A 13 7.21 10.56 0.82
C ALA A 13 8.68 10.14 0.76
N GLU A 14 9.07 9.10 1.51
CA GLU A 14 10.43 8.56 1.47
C GLU A 14 10.78 7.98 0.09
N LEU A 15 9.88 7.18 -0.49
CA LEU A 15 10.07 6.58 -1.82
C LEU A 15 10.14 7.64 -2.92
N ARG A 16 9.34 8.72 -2.84
CA ARG A 16 9.45 9.86 -3.76
C ARG A 16 10.83 10.51 -3.68
N ALA A 17 11.34 10.73 -2.48
CA ALA A 17 12.65 11.35 -2.29
C ALA A 17 13.81 10.47 -2.78
N ARG A 18 13.73 9.15 -2.54
CA ARG A 18 14.86 8.21 -2.73
C ARG A 18 14.80 7.39 -4.02
N ALA A 19 13.61 7.01 -4.48
CA ALA A 19 13.43 6.01 -5.54
C ALA A 19 12.88 6.57 -6.86
N VAL A 20 12.14 7.69 -6.84
CA VAL A 20 11.64 8.29 -8.09
C VAL A 20 12.81 8.79 -8.95
N GLY A 21 12.71 8.51 -10.26
CA GLY A 21 13.77 8.72 -11.25
C GLY A 21 14.81 7.59 -11.30
N ALA A 22 14.79 6.64 -10.36
CA ALA A 22 15.68 5.47 -10.40
C ALA A 22 15.31 4.56 -11.57
N ARG A 23 16.34 3.97 -12.19
CA ARG A 23 16.16 2.94 -13.22
C ARG A 23 16.00 1.58 -12.54
N VAL A 24 15.01 0.81 -12.97
CA VAL A 24 14.86 -0.60 -12.56
C VAL A 24 15.91 -1.41 -13.34
N GLN A 25 16.90 -1.98 -12.65
CA GLN A 25 17.99 -2.75 -13.27
C GLN A 25 17.72 -4.25 -13.32
N ASP A 26 16.95 -4.77 -12.36
CA ASP A 26 16.63 -6.20 -12.25
C ASP A 26 15.32 -6.36 -11.47
N VAL A 27 14.59 -7.42 -11.77
CA VAL A 27 13.41 -7.87 -11.02
C VAL A 27 13.72 -9.25 -10.42
N VAL A 28 13.78 -9.29 -9.09
CA VAL A 28 14.10 -10.51 -8.34
C VAL A 28 12.87 -11.02 -7.62
N GLN A 29 12.46 -12.25 -7.93
CA GLN A 29 11.49 -12.95 -7.10
C GLN A 29 12.19 -13.54 -5.87
N ILE A 30 11.71 -13.16 -4.68
CA ILE A 30 12.18 -13.73 -3.41
C ILE A 30 11.34 -14.96 -3.07
N ASP A 31 10.03 -14.86 -3.22
CA ASP A 31 9.07 -15.96 -3.07
C ASP A 31 7.83 -15.68 -3.94
N ARG A 32 6.80 -16.52 -3.84
CA ARG A 32 5.58 -16.41 -4.67
C ARG A 32 4.82 -15.08 -4.50
N LEU A 33 4.92 -14.42 -3.35
CA LEU A 33 4.18 -13.22 -2.97
C LEU A 33 5.09 -12.00 -2.74
N THR A 34 6.41 -12.18 -2.87
CA THR A 34 7.41 -11.16 -2.61
C THR A 34 8.34 -10.97 -3.81
N VAL A 35 8.41 -9.74 -4.30
CA VAL A 35 9.32 -9.32 -5.38
C VAL A 35 10.22 -8.19 -4.90
N SER A 36 11.38 -8.08 -5.51
CA SER A 36 12.31 -6.97 -5.32
C SER A 36 12.62 -6.32 -6.65
N LEU A 37 12.62 -4.99 -6.66
CA LEU A 37 13.09 -4.17 -7.78
C LEU A 37 14.48 -3.63 -7.41
N GLU A 38 15.49 -3.93 -8.21
CA GLU A 38 16.81 -3.28 -8.10
C GLU A 38 16.70 -1.88 -8.72
N LEU A 39 16.82 -0.84 -7.90
CA LEU A 39 16.66 0.56 -8.28
C LEU A 39 18.03 1.27 -8.26
N TYR A 40 18.36 1.95 -9.35
CA TYR A 40 19.61 2.69 -9.47
C TYR A 40 19.40 4.18 -9.80
N ARG A 41 19.89 5.07 -8.93
CA ARG A 41 19.88 6.53 -9.11
C ARG A 41 21.15 7.17 -8.52
N GLY A 42 22.30 6.85 -9.10
CA GLY A 42 23.62 7.26 -8.57
C GLY A 42 24.11 6.27 -7.51
N ASP A 43 23.25 5.91 -6.57
CA ASP A 43 23.38 4.81 -5.64
C ASP A 43 22.34 3.71 -5.91
N ARG A 44 22.65 2.49 -5.44
CA ARG A 44 21.82 1.30 -5.65
C ARG A 44 21.01 0.98 -4.40
N HIS A 45 19.72 0.79 -4.59
CA HIS A 45 18.79 0.33 -3.56
C HIS A 45 17.90 -0.79 -4.08
N TYR A 46 17.33 -1.55 -3.17
CA TYR A 46 16.40 -2.62 -3.46
C TYR A 46 15.06 -2.31 -2.81
N LEU A 47 14.04 -2.12 -3.64
CA LEU A 47 12.66 -1.99 -3.16
C LEU A 47 12.06 -3.39 -3.09
N VAL A 48 11.90 -3.92 -1.88
CA VAL A 48 11.24 -5.19 -1.63
C VAL A 48 9.78 -4.93 -1.32
N LEU A 49 8.88 -5.62 -2.02
CA LEU A 49 7.42 -5.54 -1.91
C LEU A 49 6.89 -6.94 -1.61
N SER A 50 6.15 -7.10 -0.50
CA SER A 50 5.56 -8.37 -0.10
C SER A 50 4.05 -8.26 0.10
N ALA A 51 3.33 -9.19 -0.53
CA ALA A 51 1.91 -9.47 -0.28
C ALA A 51 1.70 -10.75 0.55
N ASP A 52 2.72 -11.19 1.29
CA ASP A 52 2.58 -12.27 2.26
C ASP A 52 1.84 -11.77 3.51
N PRO A 53 0.73 -12.38 3.94
CA PRO A 53 -0.02 -11.92 5.12
C PRO A 53 0.79 -11.89 6.43
N GLN A 54 1.89 -12.63 6.53
CA GLN A 54 2.79 -12.65 7.69
C GLN A 54 3.93 -11.63 7.59
N ALA A 55 4.27 -11.20 6.37
CA ALA A 55 5.41 -10.33 6.10
C ALA A 55 5.06 -9.16 5.16
N GLU A 56 3.79 -8.78 5.12
CA GLU A 56 3.25 -7.75 4.23
C GLU A 56 3.96 -6.42 4.46
N GLY A 57 4.21 -5.73 3.35
CA GLY A 57 4.70 -4.37 3.38
C GLY A 57 5.73 -4.14 2.30
N LEU A 58 6.49 -3.08 2.51
CA LEU A 58 7.59 -2.72 1.64
C LEU A 58 8.77 -2.21 2.44
N ARG A 59 9.95 -2.31 1.86
CA ARG A 59 11.16 -1.70 2.39
C ARG A 59 12.12 -1.32 1.28
N LEU A 60 12.81 -0.21 1.47
CA LEU A 60 13.98 0.15 0.67
C LEU A 60 15.23 -0.27 1.45
N THR A 61 16.13 -1.03 0.84
CA THR A 61 17.34 -1.55 1.50
C THR A 61 18.55 -1.45 0.58
N PRO A 62 19.76 -1.16 1.09
CA PRO A 62 20.99 -1.23 0.30
C PRO A 62 21.46 -2.67 0.06
N HIS A 63 20.91 -3.64 0.79
CA HIS A 63 21.31 -5.05 0.72
C HIS A 63 20.53 -5.79 -0.37
N LYS A 64 21.26 -6.42 -1.30
CA LYS A 64 20.67 -7.26 -2.35
C LYS A 64 19.91 -8.44 -1.74
N PRO A 65 18.60 -8.58 -2.02
CA PRO A 65 17.86 -9.76 -1.57
C PRO A 65 18.33 -11.02 -2.27
N ARG A 66 18.29 -12.15 -1.56
CA ARG A 66 18.51 -13.46 -2.15
C ARG A 66 17.33 -13.82 -3.05
N ARG A 67 17.62 -14.26 -4.28
CA ARG A 67 16.62 -14.84 -5.18
C ARG A 67 16.10 -16.15 -4.58
N GLY A 68 14.79 -16.36 -4.62
CA GLY A 68 14.19 -17.61 -4.17
C GLY A 68 14.43 -18.76 -5.14
N ASP A 69 14.24 -19.98 -4.64
CA ASP A 69 14.38 -21.21 -5.44
C ASP A 69 13.07 -21.60 -6.17
N THR A 70 12.02 -20.76 -6.06
CA THR A 70 10.73 -20.98 -6.70
C THR A 70 10.75 -20.57 -8.18
N PRO A 71 9.99 -21.24 -9.06
CA PRO A 71 9.80 -20.78 -10.44
C PRO A 71 9.29 -19.34 -10.51
N SER A 72 9.72 -18.61 -11.54
CA SER A 72 9.26 -17.25 -11.79
C SER A 72 7.73 -17.20 -11.91
N SER A 73 7.10 -16.38 -11.09
CA SER A 73 5.66 -16.15 -11.09
C SER A 73 5.26 -15.29 -12.31
N PRO A 74 3.98 -15.34 -12.72
CA PRO A 74 3.48 -14.45 -13.77
C PRO A 74 3.73 -12.97 -13.47
N LEU A 75 3.63 -12.56 -12.20
CA LEU A 75 3.92 -11.18 -11.80
C LEU A 75 5.39 -10.82 -11.99
N ALA A 76 6.32 -11.67 -11.56
CA ALA A 76 7.75 -11.41 -11.71
C ALA A 76 8.16 -11.34 -13.18
N LEU A 77 7.64 -12.24 -14.02
CA LEU A 77 7.88 -12.22 -15.47
C LEU A 77 7.30 -10.97 -16.13
N ALA A 78 6.08 -10.57 -15.77
CA ALA A 78 5.47 -9.36 -16.32
C ALA A 78 6.20 -8.09 -15.86
N LEU A 79 6.65 -8.02 -14.61
CA LEU A 79 7.49 -6.92 -14.13
C LEU A 79 8.82 -6.85 -14.88
N ALA A 80 9.48 -7.98 -15.11
CA ALA A 80 10.70 -8.01 -15.92
C ALA A 80 10.43 -7.52 -17.35
N ALA A 81 9.33 -7.96 -17.98
CA ALA A 81 8.99 -7.57 -19.34
C ALA A 81 8.61 -6.08 -19.49
N HIS A 82 7.96 -5.49 -18.48
CA HIS A 82 7.34 -4.16 -18.61
C HIS A 82 8.01 -3.05 -17.79
N ALA A 83 8.68 -3.37 -16.68
CA ALA A 83 9.30 -2.40 -15.79
C ALA A 83 10.84 -2.42 -15.83
N GLU A 84 11.48 -3.56 -16.12
CA GLU A 84 12.94 -3.65 -16.18
C GLU A 84 13.50 -2.73 -17.29
N GLY A 85 14.61 -2.08 -16.98
CA GLY A 85 15.24 -1.08 -17.83
C GLY A 85 14.54 0.29 -17.84
N ARG A 86 13.30 0.40 -17.34
CA ARG A 86 12.53 1.65 -17.27
C ARG A 86 12.85 2.45 -16.00
N ARG A 87 12.44 3.71 -15.97
CA ARG A 87 12.52 4.54 -14.76
C ARG A 87 11.24 4.44 -13.96
N LEU A 88 11.36 4.49 -12.64
CA LEU A 88 10.23 4.73 -11.74
C LEU A 88 9.88 6.22 -11.81
N GLY A 89 8.87 6.57 -12.61
CA GLY A 89 8.49 7.97 -12.86
C GLY A 89 7.70 8.61 -11.73
N ALA A 90 6.86 7.82 -11.04
CA ALA A 90 6.08 8.32 -9.91
C ALA A 90 5.79 7.23 -8.87
N VAL A 91 5.59 7.67 -7.64
CA VAL A 91 5.03 6.86 -6.54
C VAL A 91 3.91 7.66 -5.91
N ASP A 92 2.70 7.12 -5.91
CA ASP A 92 1.50 7.77 -5.39
C ASP A 92 0.77 6.86 -4.39
N HIS A 93 -0.13 7.45 -3.61
CA HIS A 93 -1.08 6.70 -2.79
C HIS A 93 -2.43 7.40 -2.82
N PRO A 94 -3.55 6.65 -2.90
CA PRO A 94 -4.87 7.22 -2.64
C PRO A 94 -4.99 7.63 -1.17
N GLU A 95 -5.62 8.78 -0.92
CA GLU A 95 -5.76 9.31 0.43
C GLU A 95 -6.56 8.36 1.34
N GLY A 96 -6.06 8.17 2.57
CA GLY A 96 -6.73 7.34 3.57
C GLY A 96 -6.71 5.84 3.26
N GLU A 97 -5.97 5.42 2.25
CA GLU A 97 -5.83 4.03 1.83
C GLU A 97 -4.42 3.48 2.09
N ARG A 98 -4.36 2.15 2.25
CA ARG A 98 -3.11 1.41 2.39
C ARG A 98 -2.67 0.85 1.05
N ILE A 99 -2.53 1.74 0.07
CA ILE A 99 -2.23 1.38 -1.32
C ILE A 99 -1.11 2.30 -1.81
N LEU A 100 -0.04 1.71 -2.37
CA LEU A 100 0.96 2.47 -3.12
C LEU A 100 0.87 2.10 -4.60
N ILE A 101 1.06 3.10 -5.45
CA ILE A 101 1.01 2.98 -6.90
C ILE A 101 2.35 3.46 -7.44
N PHE A 102 3.11 2.54 -8.03
CA PHE A 102 4.39 2.79 -8.67
C PHE A 102 4.18 2.89 -10.17
N THR A 103 4.42 4.05 -10.77
CA THR A 103 4.29 4.27 -12.22
C THR A 103 5.67 4.19 -12.86
N PHE A 104 5.82 3.30 -13.85
CA PHE A 104 7.06 3.16 -14.61
C PHE A 104 6.93 3.85 -15.97
N ASP A 105 8.00 4.52 -16.40
CA ASP A 105 8.10 5.27 -17.65
C ASP A 105 8.26 4.31 -18.85
N ALA A 106 7.20 3.53 -19.09
CA ALA A 106 7.00 2.74 -20.28
C ALA A 106 6.17 3.51 -21.31
N ASP A 107 6.13 3.02 -22.55
CA ASP A 107 5.28 3.58 -23.60
C ASP A 107 4.39 2.46 -24.17
N PRO A 108 3.10 2.41 -23.79
CA PRO A 108 2.42 3.23 -22.77
C PRO A 108 2.89 2.92 -21.33
N PRO A 109 2.66 3.80 -20.34
CA PRO A 109 3.13 3.61 -18.97
C PRO A 109 2.47 2.40 -18.30
N VAL A 110 3.19 1.74 -17.39
CA VAL A 110 2.67 0.61 -16.60
C VAL A 110 2.71 0.94 -15.11
N ARG A 111 1.79 0.37 -14.34
CA ARG A 111 1.64 0.68 -12.91
C ARG A 111 1.68 -0.59 -12.08
N LEU A 112 2.53 -0.63 -11.05
CA LEU A 112 2.47 -1.65 -10.01
C LEU A 112 1.71 -1.09 -8.81
N VAL A 113 0.60 -1.72 -8.47
CA VAL A 113 -0.22 -1.40 -7.31
C VAL A 113 0.09 -2.37 -6.18
N ALA A 114 0.53 -1.85 -5.04
CA ALA A 114 0.77 -2.60 -3.83
C ALA A 114 -0.37 -2.33 -2.84
N GLU A 115 -1.24 -3.32 -2.64
CA GLU A 115 -2.31 -3.28 -1.65
C GLU A 115 -1.78 -3.83 -0.33
N LEU A 116 -1.62 -2.96 0.67
CA LEU A 116 -1.11 -3.27 1.99
C LEU A 116 -2.27 -3.45 2.99
N THR A 117 -3.20 -4.35 2.66
CA THR A 117 -4.47 -4.59 3.36
C THR A 117 -4.53 -5.89 4.19
N GLY A 118 -3.43 -6.35 4.76
CA GLY A 118 -3.37 -7.49 5.67
C GLY A 118 -3.57 -8.82 4.94
N ARG A 119 -4.59 -9.58 5.34
CA ARG A 119 -4.88 -10.88 4.70
C ARG A 119 -5.25 -10.77 3.22
N LEU A 120 -5.66 -9.58 2.78
CA LEU A 120 -6.02 -9.27 1.40
C LEU A 120 -4.89 -8.57 0.64
N ALA A 121 -3.67 -8.56 1.20
CA ALA A 121 -2.50 -8.01 0.54
C ALA A 121 -2.34 -8.54 -0.89
N ASN A 122 -1.97 -7.66 -1.81
CA ASN A 122 -1.73 -8.03 -3.19
C ASN A 122 -0.73 -7.10 -3.88
N LEU A 123 -0.09 -7.63 -4.91
CA LEU A 123 0.70 -6.87 -5.86
C LEU A 123 0.06 -7.06 -7.24
N VAL A 124 -0.33 -5.96 -7.88
CA VAL A 124 -1.08 -5.99 -9.14
C VAL A 124 -0.38 -5.08 -10.15
N LEU A 125 0.10 -5.65 -11.25
CA LEU A 125 0.66 -4.91 -12.37
C LEU A 125 -0.45 -4.61 -13.38
N THR A 126 -0.61 -3.35 -13.76
CA THR A 126 -1.61 -2.90 -14.74
C THR A 126 -0.97 -2.15 -15.91
N GLY A 127 -1.62 -2.19 -17.06
CA GLY A 127 -1.36 -1.27 -18.17
C GLY A 127 -1.85 0.15 -17.88
N ALA A 128 -1.59 1.07 -18.81
CA ALA A 128 -2.04 2.47 -18.72
C ALA A 128 -3.57 2.60 -18.70
N ASP A 129 -4.27 1.67 -19.34
CA ASP A 129 -5.73 1.55 -19.38
C ASP A 129 -6.34 0.98 -18.09
N GLY A 130 -5.49 0.62 -17.11
CA GLY A 130 -5.91 0.01 -15.85
C GLY A 130 -6.24 -1.48 -15.97
N VAL A 131 -5.99 -2.13 -17.12
CA VAL A 131 -6.16 -3.58 -17.26
C VAL A 131 -5.03 -4.31 -16.55
N ILE A 132 -5.37 -5.33 -15.77
CA ILE A 132 -4.42 -6.15 -15.03
C ILE A 132 -3.61 -6.99 -16.03
N LEU A 133 -2.29 -6.80 -16.03
CA LEU A 133 -1.34 -7.60 -16.79
C LEU A 133 -0.98 -8.88 -16.02
N ALA A 134 -0.66 -8.73 -14.74
CA ALA A 134 -0.35 -9.83 -13.84
C ALA A 134 -0.55 -9.42 -12.38
N LEU A 135 -0.65 -10.39 -11.49
CA LEU A 135 -0.83 -10.16 -10.06
C LEU A 135 -0.29 -11.32 -9.22
N ALA A 136 0.08 -11.04 -7.97
CA ALA A 136 0.62 -12.03 -7.05
C ALA A 136 -0.46 -13.03 -6.60
N ARG A 137 -1.66 -12.53 -6.30
CA ARG A 137 -2.78 -13.34 -5.77
C ARG A 137 -4.07 -13.08 -6.57
N PRO A 138 -4.46 -13.99 -7.49
CA PRO A 138 -5.76 -13.93 -8.14
C PRO A 138 -6.91 -13.90 -7.13
N VAL A 139 -7.94 -13.09 -7.41
CA VAL A 139 -9.18 -13.01 -6.62
C VAL A 139 -10.35 -13.34 -7.54
N THR A 140 -10.98 -14.48 -7.32
CA THR A 140 -12.07 -14.97 -8.17
C THR A 140 -13.45 -14.65 -7.58
N ALA A 141 -14.48 -14.70 -8.41
CA ALA A 141 -15.87 -14.52 -7.96
C ALA A 141 -16.33 -15.58 -6.95
N ALA A 142 -15.66 -16.74 -6.91
CA ALA A 142 -15.92 -17.78 -5.92
C ALA A 142 -15.39 -17.42 -4.52
N MET A 143 -14.35 -16.58 -4.44
CA MET A 143 -13.74 -16.16 -3.16
C MET A 143 -14.48 -15.00 -2.53
N THR A 144 -14.96 -14.05 -3.35
CA THR A 144 -15.63 -12.85 -2.86
C THR A 144 -16.52 -12.23 -3.93
N ARG A 145 -17.60 -11.59 -3.49
CA ARG A 145 -18.47 -10.76 -4.35
C ARG A 145 -18.04 -9.30 -4.40
N ALA A 146 -17.10 -8.88 -3.54
CA ALA A 146 -16.72 -7.48 -3.42
C ALA A 146 -15.97 -6.97 -4.65
N ARG A 147 -15.07 -7.79 -5.22
CA ARG A 147 -14.34 -7.50 -6.46
C ARG A 147 -13.64 -8.74 -7.01
N VAL A 148 -13.38 -8.76 -8.32
CA VAL A 148 -12.63 -9.81 -9.02
C VAL A 148 -11.33 -9.20 -9.54
N LEU A 149 -10.20 -9.85 -9.26
CA LEU A 149 -8.87 -9.46 -9.75
C LEU A 149 -8.27 -10.63 -10.53
N LEU A 150 -8.22 -10.50 -11.86
CA LEU A 150 -7.69 -11.49 -12.79
C LEU A 150 -6.98 -10.80 -13.95
N PRO A 151 -5.98 -11.42 -14.58
CA PRO A 151 -5.37 -10.87 -15.79
C PRO A 151 -6.40 -10.62 -16.89
N GLY A 152 -6.23 -9.53 -17.64
CA GLY A 152 -7.16 -9.10 -18.69
C GLY A 152 -8.45 -8.44 -18.19
N ARG A 153 -8.62 -8.25 -16.88
CA ARG A 153 -9.74 -7.48 -16.30
C ARG A 153 -9.27 -6.10 -15.84
N PRO A 154 -10.16 -5.09 -15.81
CA PRO A 154 -9.86 -3.83 -15.16
C PRO A 154 -9.53 -4.03 -13.68
N TYR A 155 -8.50 -3.32 -13.19
CA TYR A 155 -8.21 -3.26 -11.77
C TYR A 155 -9.32 -2.50 -11.04
N LEU A 156 -9.83 -3.11 -9.97
CA LEU A 156 -10.79 -2.49 -9.07
C LEU A 156 -10.14 -2.34 -7.69
N PRO A 157 -10.04 -1.11 -7.14
CA PRO A 157 -9.48 -0.90 -5.81
C PRO A 157 -10.35 -1.58 -4.73
N PRO A 158 -9.84 -1.71 -3.49
CA PRO A 158 -10.63 -2.20 -2.37
C PRO A 158 -11.93 -1.38 -2.22
N PRO A 159 -13.03 -1.99 -1.76
CA PRO A 159 -14.29 -1.28 -1.57
C PRO A 159 -14.12 -0.05 -0.66
N THR A 160 -14.72 1.06 -1.07
CA THR A 160 -14.64 2.33 -0.33
C THR A 160 -15.20 2.18 1.09
N GLN A 161 -14.49 2.73 2.07
CA GLN A 161 -14.97 2.80 3.45
C GLN A 161 -15.93 3.98 3.62
N LEU A 162 -17.05 3.75 4.34
CA LEU A 162 -17.98 4.81 4.77
C LEU A 162 -17.41 5.56 5.99
N LYS A 163 -16.27 6.22 5.80
CA LYS A 163 -15.53 6.96 6.81
C LYS A 163 -15.01 8.28 6.22
N ALA A 164 -14.84 9.29 7.04
CA ALA A 164 -14.33 10.59 6.62
C ALA A 164 -12.83 10.51 6.25
N LEU A 165 -12.42 11.24 5.22
CA LEU A 165 -10.99 11.36 4.86
C LEU A 165 -10.27 12.24 5.88
N PRO A 166 -9.03 11.91 6.29
CA PRO A 166 -8.30 12.70 7.29
C PRO A 166 -8.18 14.18 6.94
N THR A 167 -7.98 14.54 5.66
CA THR A 167 -7.86 15.96 5.25
C THR A 167 -9.19 16.72 5.27
N ALA A 168 -10.32 16.00 5.30
CA ALA A 168 -11.66 16.58 5.31
C ALA A 168 -12.27 16.66 6.72
N VAL A 169 -11.61 16.08 7.74
CA VAL A 169 -12.12 16.08 9.11
C VAL A 169 -11.76 17.38 9.82
N THR A 170 -12.77 18.03 10.39
CA THR A 170 -12.59 19.24 11.21
C THR A 170 -12.60 18.92 12.70
N VAL A 171 -12.16 19.88 13.52
CA VAL A 171 -12.26 19.77 14.99
C VAL A 171 -13.71 19.60 15.44
N ALA A 172 -14.66 20.28 14.77
CA ALA A 172 -16.08 20.17 15.07
C ALA A 172 -16.63 18.77 14.79
N ASP A 173 -16.18 18.13 13.71
CA ASP A 173 -16.56 16.74 13.41
C ASP A 173 -16.09 15.79 14.50
N VAL A 174 -14.82 15.90 14.90
CA VAL A 174 -14.24 15.06 15.96
C VAL A 174 -14.98 15.29 17.27
N ALA A 175 -15.19 16.54 17.68
CA ALA A 175 -15.95 16.86 18.88
C ALA A 175 -17.38 16.28 18.83
N GLY A 176 -18.04 16.36 17.68
CA GLY A 176 -19.36 15.76 17.48
C GLY A 176 -19.35 14.23 17.59
N TRP A 177 -18.32 13.56 17.07
CA TRP A 177 -18.19 12.10 17.20
C TRP A 177 -17.98 11.66 18.65
N LEU A 178 -17.15 12.40 19.39
CA LEU A 178 -16.84 12.13 20.80
C LEU A 178 -18.08 12.37 21.67
N ALA A 179 -18.71 13.54 21.52
CA ALA A 179 -19.92 13.91 22.28
C ALA A 179 -21.10 12.97 22.05
N ALA A 180 -21.20 12.35 20.86
CA ALA A 180 -22.25 11.39 20.56
C ALA A 180 -22.10 10.05 21.33
N ARG A 181 -20.90 9.74 21.84
CA ARG A 181 -20.59 8.49 22.55
C ARG A 181 -19.55 8.72 23.67
N PRO A 182 -19.88 9.48 24.72
CA PRO A 182 -18.93 9.92 25.74
C PRO A 182 -18.29 8.77 26.52
N ASP A 183 -18.99 7.65 26.67
CA ASP A 183 -18.52 6.48 27.42
C ASP A 183 -17.60 5.55 26.60
N ASP A 184 -17.57 5.71 25.27
CA ASP A 184 -16.72 4.91 24.40
C ASP A 184 -15.27 5.42 24.46
N LEU A 185 -14.31 4.54 24.18
CA LEU A 185 -12.91 4.93 24.03
C LEU A 185 -12.74 5.88 22.83
N ALA A 186 -12.16 7.06 23.07
CA ALA A 186 -11.98 8.08 22.04
C ALA A 186 -11.22 7.54 20.82
N ALA A 187 -10.18 6.72 21.07
CA ALA A 187 -9.37 6.12 20.01
C ALA A 187 -10.20 5.17 19.12
N GLN A 188 -11.16 4.44 19.69
CA GLN A 188 -12.03 3.55 18.91
C GLN A 188 -12.99 4.34 18.03
N LEU A 189 -13.54 5.45 18.55
CA LEU A 189 -14.41 6.35 17.80
C LEU A 189 -13.67 6.96 16.60
N VAL A 190 -12.45 7.43 16.82
CA VAL A 190 -11.61 7.98 15.74
C VAL A 190 -11.35 6.93 14.66
N VAL A 191 -10.93 5.72 15.02
CA VAL A 191 -10.73 4.61 14.05
C VAL A 191 -12.03 4.26 13.32
N ALA A 192 -13.17 4.30 14.00
CA ALA A 192 -14.45 3.96 13.41
C ALA A 192 -14.94 5.01 12.40
N ARG A 193 -14.58 6.28 12.59
CA ARG A 193 -15.10 7.41 11.80
C ARG A 193 -14.13 7.98 10.77
N MET A 194 -12.82 7.86 11.00
CA MET A 194 -11.77 8.40 10.13
C MET A 194 -11.10 7.29 9.31
N ARG A 195 -10.95 7.50 8.00
CA ARG A 195 -10.24 6.59 7.09
C ARG A 195 -8.76 6.59 7.40
N GLY A 196 -8.12 5.45 7.16
CA GLY A 196 -6.67 5.35 7.20
C GLY A 196 -6.02 5.42 8.58
N MET A 197 -6.79 5.67 9.64
CA MET A 197 -6.27 5.70 11.00
C MET A 197 -6.27 4.30 11.62
N GLY A 198 -5.08 3.82 12.01
CA GLY A 198 -4.92 2.56 12.74
C GLY A 198 -5.11 2.71 14.25
N PRO A 199 -5.36 1.61 14.99
CA PRO A 199 -5.53 1.66 16.45
C PRO A 199 -4.33 2.24 17.20
N LEU A 200 -3.11 2.01 16.71
CA LEU A 200 -1.91 2.58 17.31
C LEU A 200 -1.86 4.11 17.15
N ALA A 201 -2.05 4.60 15.92
CA ALA A 201 -2.06 6.04 15.63
C ALA A 201 -3.19 6.78 16.37
N ALA A 202 -4.38 6.17 16.47
CA ALA A 202 -5.48 6.75 17.22
C ALA A 202 -5.19 6.85 18.73
N ARG A 203 -4.63 5.79 19.33
CA ARG A 203 -4.24 5.83 20.76
C ARG A 203 -3.15 6.85 21.03
N GLU A 204 -2.17 6.98 20.13
CA GLU A 204 -1.14 8.01 20.23
C GLU A 204 -1.75 9.42 20.14
N ALA A 205 -2.69 9.65 19.21
CA ALA A 205 -3.38 10.93 19.08
C ALA A 205 -4.16 11.28 20.35
N VAL A 206 -4.87 10.31 20.93
CA VAL A 206 -5.61 10.50 22.19
C VAL A 206 -4.66 10.73 23.36
N ALA A 207 -3.57 9.96 23.47
CA ALA A 207 -2.56 10.18 24.51
C ALA A 207 -1.95 11.58 24.44
N ARG A 208 -1.69 12.11 23.24
CA ARG A 208 -1.21 13.48 23.06
C ARG A 208 -2.24 14.55 23.42
N ALA A 209 -3.52 14.27 23.23
CA ALA A 209 -4.60 15.22 23.50
C ALA A 209 -5.06 15.21 24.98
N ALA A 210 -5.15 14.03 25.59
CA ALA A 210 -5.77 13.81 26.90
C ALA A 210 -4.80 13.26 27.96
N GLY A 211 -3.56 12.94 27.60
CA GLY A 211 -2.56 12.35 28.51
C GLY A 211 -2.73 10.85 28.77
N ASP A 212 -3.79 10.22 28.26
CA ASP A 212 -4.07 8.79 28.43
C ASP A 212 -4.52 8.15 27.10
N PRO A 213 -3.81 7.14 26.55
CA PRO A 213 -4.22 6.43 25.34
C PRO A 213 -5.55 5.66 25.47
N ALA A 214 -6.03 5.45 26.70
CA ALA A 214 -7.29 4.79 27.03
C ALA A 214 -8.38 5.77 27.50
N ALA A 215 -8.20 7.08 27.29
CA ALA A 215 -9.23 8.06 27.61
C ALA A 215 -10.55 7.75 26.87
N THR A 216 -11.65 7.88 27.62
CA THR A 216 -13.00 7.90 27.05
C THR A 216 -13.24 9.22 26.31
N ALA A 217 -14.35 9.33 25.59
CA ALA A 217 -14.69 10.49 24.79
C ALA A 217 -15.27 11.68 25.58
N ALA A 218 -15.43 11.52 26.90
CA ALA A 218 -15.94 12.51 27.84
C ALA A 218 -14.94 13.64 28.15
#